data_AF-A0A8H6VFK1-F1
#
_entry.id   AF-A0A8H6VFK1-F1
#
_cell.length_a   1.000
_cell.length_b   1.000
_cell.length_c   1.000
_cell.angle_alpha   90.00
_cell.angle_beta   90.00
_cell.angle_gamma   90.00
#
_symmetry.space_group_name_H-M   'P 1'
#
loop_
_entity.id
_entity.type
_entity.pdbx_description
1 polymer ?
#
loop_
_entity_poly.entity_id
_entity_poly.type
_entity_poly.pdbx_seq_one_letter_code
_entity_poly.pdbx_strand_id
1 'polypeptide(L)'
;MRRLKMEELHQVPGQAHHTRFHIPDNNYISNFTLHVTFATPYETISGDILPPSTTKNICTLSNNFRLAAARNPLSGSRDSKRSFASSPHKLYATHSKTPIFVLQAKPRKGGAEMAEQPAKKQRTHPTYELLYHPGIPGRGEFIRLACQAAGVPYTDIANEDSKNGYGEAQKICMNDGLESSDGNPPVFSPPALRVKDGEKVLVISQTPNILIYLGDKLGLVPEGDEKYYVQQLALTALDLNNEIHDTHHPLAVSKYYEDQKDAALEKAKDVRETRIPKFLNYFERQLKWNASAGQHKYLVGDKLTYADLTVWQILDGAKFAFPKELEARSKEFPEVLGTFYESVKQEKGIKEYLASERRLKYSMGVFRYYPELDRQ
;
A
#
# COMPACT_ATOMS: atom_id res chain seq x y z
N MET A 1 11.44 5.45 5.43
CA MET A 1 12.49 6.44 5.10
C MET A 1 12.21 7.75 5.85
N ARG A 2 13.11 8.22 6.72
CA ARG A 2 13.19 9.64 7.09
C ARG A 2 14.42 10.21 6.37
N ARG A 3 14.23 11.21 5.50
CA ARG A 3 15.33 11.97 4.88
C ARG A 3 16.03 12.78 5.98
N LEU A 4 17.32 12.52 6.19
CA LEU A 4 18.20 13.46 6.87
C LEU A 4 18.52 14.60 5.89
N LYS A 5 18.38 15.85 6.34
CA LYS A 5 18.78 17.04 5.59
C LYS A 5 20.31 17.05 5.45
N MET A 6 20.79 17.27 4.24
CA MET A 6 22.17 17.66 3.97
C MET A 6 22.28 19.16 4.23
N GLU A 7 23.08 19.58 5.20
CA GLU A 7 23.58 20.96 5.26
C GLU A 7 24.74 21.09 4.27
N GLU A 8 24.69 22.11 3.41
CA GLU A 8 25.80 22.47 2.53
C GLU A 8 26.98 22.97 3.38
N LEU A 9 28.08 22.20 3.39
CA LEU A 9 29.36 22.65 3.92
C LEU A 9 30.32 22.94 2.77
N HIS A 10 30.69 24.21 2.65
CA HIS A 10 31.68 24.71 1.70
C HIS A 10 33.03 23.97 1.85
N GLN A 11 33.56 23.49 0.72
CA GLN A 11 34.90 22.91 0.64
C GLN A 11 35.96 23.99 0.84
N VAL A 12 36.80 23.84 1.86
CA VAL A 12 38.11 24.49 1.95
C VAL A 12 39.17 23.41 1.66
N PRO A 13 40.07 23.58 0.67
CA PRO A 13 41.05 22.54 0.35
C PRO A 13 42.17 22.52 1.40
N GLY A 14 42.43 21.35 2.00
CA GLY A 14 43.68 21.12 2.74
C GLY A 14 43.61 20.50 4.14
N GLN A 15 42.44 20.09 4.65
CA GLN A 15 42.34 19.37 5.93
C GLN A 15 41.85 17.92 5.75
N ALA A 16 42.55 16.98 6.39
CA ALA A 16 42.11 15.60 6.51
C ALA A 16 40.97 15.53 7.55
N HIS A 17 39.76 15.19 7.10
CA HIS A 17 38.64 14.95 8.00
C HIS A 17 38.60 13.47 8.40
N HIS A 18 38.65 13.19 9.70
CA HIS A 18 38.27 11.90 10.27
C HIS A 18 36.75 11.88 10.49
N THR A 19 36.02 11.12 9.69
CA THR A 19 34.59 10.90 9.89
C THR A 19 34.39 9.89 11.02
N ARG A 20 34.02 10.37 12.23
CA ARG A 20 33.48 9.49 13.29
C ARG A 20 31.99 9.28 13.05
N PHE A 21 31.58 8.04 12.80
CA PHE A 21 30.17 7.66 12.87
C PHE A 21 29.78 7.49 14.33
N HIS A 22 28.79 8.26 14.80
CA HIS A 22 28.16 8.04 16.08
C HIS A 22 26.92 7.17 15.86
N ILE A 23 26.96 5.93 16.34
CA ILE A 23 25.82 5.02 16.36
C ILE A 23 25.14 5.23 17.72
N PRO A 24 23.84 5.57 17.79
CA PRO A 24 23.14 5.68 19.07
C PRO A 24 23.13 4.31 19.77
N ASP A 25 23.36 4.34 21.07
CA ASP A 25 23.45 3.16 21.92
C ASP A 25 22.25 2.21 21.81
N ASN A 26 22.54 0.91 21.99
CA ASN A 26 21.66 -0.26 21.94
C ASN A 26 21.28 -0.80 20.55
N ASN A 27 22.21 -1.55 19.95
CA ASN A 27 22.01 -2.95 19.55
C ASN A 27 23.32 -3.49 18.95
N TYR A 28 23.98 -4.42 19.65
CA TYR A 28 25.14 -5.13 19.12
C TYR A 28 24.68 -6.04 17.98
N ILE A 29 25.23 -5.86 16.78
CA ILE A 29 25.20 -6.89 15.75
C ILE A 29 26.49 -7.69 15.93
N SER A 30 26.41 -8.90 16.48
CA SER A 30 27.51 -9.87 16.50
C SER A 30 27.41 -10.81 15.29
N ASN A 31 28.56 -11.36 14.86
CA ASN A 31 28.70 -12.45 13.88
C ASN A 31 28.32 -12.17 12.41
N PHE A 32 29.14 -11.37 11.72
CA PHE A 32 29.16 -11.31 10.24
C PHE A 32 30.57 -11.47 9.69
N THR A 33 30.67 -12.08 8.51
CA THR A 33 31.91 -12.11 7.72
C THR A 33 31.80 -11.06 6.62
N LEU A 34 32.74 -10.12 6.58
CA LEU A 34 32.81 -9.13 5.51
C LEU A 34 33.47 -9.77 4.28
N HIS A 35 32.72 -9.88 3.17
CA HIS A 35 33.29 -10.24 1.87
C HIS A 35 33.51 -8.97 1.06
N VAL A 36 34.77 -8.62 0.81
CA VAL A 36 35.15 -7.51 -0.07
C VAL A 36 35.57 -8.10 -1.41
N THR A 37 34.78 -7.87 -2.45
CA THR A 37 35.12 -8.27 -3.82
C THR A 37 35.66 -7.06 -4.57
N PHE A 38 36.93 -7.12 -4.98
CA PHE A 38 37.51 -6.09 -5.85
C PHE A 38 37.21 -6.45 -7.31
N ALA A 39 36.40 -5.63 -7.99
CA ALA A 39 36.25 -5.71 -9.42
C ALA A 39 37.07 -4.57 -10.05
N THR A 40 38.12 -4.92 -10.80
CA THR A 40 38.76 -3.97 -11.72
C THR A 40 38.02 -4.03 -13.06
N PRO A 41 37.61 -2.90 -13.65
CA PRO A 41 37.09 -2.92 -15.01
C PRO A 41 38.25 -3.22 -15.97
N TYR A 42 38.12 -4.27 -16.78
CA TYR A 42 38.95 -4.47 -17.97
C TYR A 42 38.21 -3.88 -19.17
N GLU A 43 38.88 -3.02 -19.95
CA GLU A 43 38.47 -2.70 -21.31
C GLU A 43 38.98 -3.79 -22.26
N THR A 44 38.07 -4.35 -23.05
CA THR A 44 38.41 -5.19 -24.21
C THR A 44 38.69 -4.29 -25.41
N ILE A 45 39.93 -4.30 -25.90
CA ILE A 45 40.26 -3.88 -27.25
C ILE A 45 40.75 -5.12 -28.00
N SER A 46 39.98 -5.50 -29.03
CA SER A 46 40.23 -6.51 -30.08
C SER A 46 40.53 -7.97 -29.67
N GLY A 47 39.69 -8.88 -30.17
CA GLY A 47 40.03 -10.22 -30.67
C GLY A 47 40.89 -11.13 -29.80
N ASP A 48 40.24 -11.90 -28.92
CA ASP A 48 40.41 -13.36 -28.71
C ASP A 48 39.91 -13.76 -27.32
N ILE A 49 39.19 -14.88 -27.24
CA ILE A 49 38.50 -15.37 -26.04
C ILE A 49 39.51 -16.15 -25.17
N LEU A 50 39.71 -15.71 -23.92
CA LEU A 50 40.29 -16.54 -22.85
C LEU A 50 39.40 -16.50 -21.59
N PRO A 51 39.26 -17.62 -20.85
CA PRO A 51 38.39 -17.69 -19.68
C PRO A 51 38.99 -16.95 -18.47
N PRO A 52 38.16 -16.41 -17.55
CA PRO A 52 38.63 -15.60 -16.43
C PRO A 52 39.33 -16.47 -15.37
N SER A 53 40.56 -16.11 -14.99
CA SER A 53 41.15 -16.59 -13.74
C SER A 53 40.80 -15.62 -12.60
N THR A 54 40.15 -16.12 -11.55
CA THR A 54 39.78 -15.32 -10.37
C THR A 54 40.80 -15.59 -9.27
N THR A 55 41.61 -14.59 -8.91
CA THR A 55 42.46 -14.69 -7.72
C THR A 55 41.64 -14.24 -6.50
N LYS A 56 41.27 -15.18 -5.63
CA LYS A 56 40.65 -14.88 -4.33
C LYS A 56 41.74 -14.56 -3.30
N ASN A 57 41.87 -13.29 -2.92
CA ASN A 57 42.61 -12.93 -1.70
C ASN A 57 41.62 -12.81 -0.53
N ILE A 58 41.74 -13.70 0.45
CA ILE A 58 40.99 -13.64 1.70
C ILE A 58 41.87 -12.93 2.73
N CYS A 59 41.47 -11.74 3.19
CA CYS A 59 42.09 -11.10 4.35
C CYS A 59 41.15 -11.20 5.56
N THR A 60 41.64 -11.83 6.62
CA THR A 60 40.96 -11.91 7.91
C THR A 60 41.54 -10.82 8.80
N LEU A 61 40.74 -9.80 9.14
CA LEU A 61 41.12 -8.82 10.17
C LEU A 61 40.51 -9.26 11.50
N SER A 62 41.35 -9.64 12.46
CA SER A 62 40.98 -9.78 13.87
C SER A 62 41.31 -8.47 14.60
N ASN A 63 40.35 -7.96 15.37
CA ASN A 63 40.53 -6.73 16.15
C ASN A 63 41.57 -6.94 17.25
N ASN A 64 42.71 -6.24 17.15
CA ASN A 64 43.54 -5.82 18.27
C ASN A 64 44.41 -4.63 17.82
N PHE A 65 43.96 -3.40 18.10
CA PHE A 65 44.80 -2.21 17.92
C PHE A 65 45.50 -1.84 19.23
N ARG A 66 46.84 -1.94 19.25
CA ARG A 66 47.71 -1.16 20.15
C ARG A 66 48.17 0.11 19.43
N LEU A 67 48.23 1.23 20.16
CA LEU A 67 48.77 2.51 19.68
C LEU A 67 50.24 2.38 19.24
N ALA A 68 50.59 2.97 18.11
CA ALA A 68 51.95 3.42 17.82
C ALA A 68 51.93 4.71 16.99
N ALA A 69 52.81 5.65 17.36
CA ALA A 69 52.82 7.05 17.00
C ALA A 69 53.41 7.35 15.60
N ALA A 70 53.05 8.52 15.09
CA ALA A 70 53.42 9.12 13.81
C ALA A 70 54.93 9.38 13.64
N ARG A 71 55.40 9.39 12.38
CA ARG A 71 56.45 10.28 11.85
C ARG A 71 56.29 10.45 10.33
N ASN A 72 56.22 11.70 9.89
CA ASN A 72 56.42 12.17 8.51
C ASN A 72 57.90 12.64 8.37
N PRO A 73 58.49 12.73 7.16
CA PRO A 73 58.50 14.05 6.50
C PRO A 73 58.52 14.07 4.95
N LEU A 74 58.34 15.29 4.45
CA LEU A 74 58.17 15.83 3.10
C LEU A 74 59.44 15.90 2.22
N SER A 75 59.25 15.94 0.88
CA SER A 75 59.87 16.85 -0.13
C SER A 75 59.51 16.33 -1.54
N GLY A 76 59.16 17.04 -2.62
CA GLY A 76 59.27 18.44 -3.04
C GLY A 76 59.95 18.48 -4.45
N SER A 77 59.44 19.31 -5.40
CA SER A 77 60.00 19.71 -6.74
C SER A 77 59.30 19.11 -7.98
N ARG A 78 59.16 19.75 -9.16
CA ARG A 78 58.80 21.08 -9.73
C ARG A 78 59.00 20.96 -11.27
N ASP A 79 58.35 21.84 -12.05
CA ASP A 79 58.66 22.28 -13.44
C ASP A 79 58.32 21.35 -14.64
N SER A 80 57.97 21.80 -15.86
CA SER A 80 57.55 23.09 -16.46
C SER A 80 57.17 22.92 -17.97
N LYS A 81 56.51 23.94 -18.58
CA LYS A 81 56.41 24.35 -20.04
C LYS A 81 55.21 23.83 -20.90
N ARG A 82 54.27 24.71 -21.34
CA ARG A 82 54.08 25.47 -22.64
C ARG A 82 53.71 24.56 -23.84
N SER A 83 52.77 24.81 -24.79
CA SER A 83 52.04 25.99 -25.31
C SER A 83 50.94 25.63 -26.37
N PHE A 84 49.89 26.47 -26.48
CA PHE A 84 49.03 26.93 -27.62
C PHE A 84 48.24 26.02 -28.62
N ALA A 85 46.93 26.34 -28.67
CA ALA A 85 45.99 26.53 -29.81
C ALA A 85 45.30 25.35 -30.57
N SER A 86 43.96 25.27 -30.41
CA SER A 86 42.88 25.36 -31.44
C SER A 86 41.65 24.49 -31.09
N SER A 87 40.44 25.06 -31.25
CA SER A 87 39.10 24.46 -31.02
C SER A 87 38.65 23.56 -32.20
N PRO A 88 37.50 22.82 -32.20
CA PRO A 88 36.44 22.71 -31.17
C PRO A 88 35.93 21.27 -30.89
N HIS A 89 35.01 21.17 -29.91
CA HIS A 89 34.12 20.04 -29.58
C HIS A 89 34.74 18.71 -29.12
N LYS A 90 34.92 18.53 -27.80
CA LYS A 90 34.83 17.22 -27.15
C LYS A 90 34.13 17.30 -25.79
N LEU A 91 33.18 16.39 -25.60
CA LEU A 91 32.51 16.11 -24.32
C LEU A 91 33.55 15.89 -23.22
N TYR A 92 33.44 16.62 -22.11
CA TYR A 92 34.17 16.29 -20.89
C TYR A 92 33.39 15.21 -20.13
N ALA A 93 33.79 13.96 -20.30
CA ALA A 93 33.49 12.91 -19.32
C ALA A 93 34.53 13.02 -18.19
N THR A 94 34.09 13.42 -17.00
CA THR A 94 34.95 13.40 -15.81
C THR A 94 35.17 11.95 -15.36
N HIS A 95 36.37 11.42 -15.54
CA HIS A 95 36.78 10.15 -14.96
C HIS A 95 36.84 10.25 -13.43
N SER A 96 35.79 9.78 -12.76
CA SER A 96 35.83 9.44 -11.34
C SER A 96 36.38 8.02 -11.20
N LYS A 97 37.64 7.88 -10.78
CA LYS A 97 38.26 6.61 -10.35
C LYS A 97 37.82 6.25 -8.92
N THR A 98 36.52 6.26 -8.65
CA THR A 98 36.02 5.84 -7.35
C THR A 98 35.46 4.43 -7.48
N PRO A 99 36.07 3.41 -6.85
CA PRO A 99 35.48 2.07 -6.86
C PRO A 99 34.09 2.11 -6.21
N ILE A 100 33.11 1.53 -6.88
CA ILE A 100 31.76 1.31 -6.32
C ILE A 100 31.85 0.08 -5.41
N PHE A 101 31.63 0.28 -4.12
CA PHE A 101 31.58 -0.81 -3.14
C PHE A 101 30.16 -1.36 -3.06
N VAL A 102 29.98 -2.63 -3.45
CA VAL A 102 28.72 -3.36 -3.23
C VAL A 102 28.89 -4.21 -1.96
N LEU A 103 28.25 -3.80 -0.87
CA LEU A 103 28.20 -4.57 0.37
C LEU A 103 27.07 -5.60 0.29
N GLN A 104 27.42 -6.87 0.18
CA GLN A 104 26.47 -7.98 0.38
C GLN A 104 26.80 -8.73 1.66
N ALA A 105 25.93 -8.59 2.67
CA ALA A 105 25.96 -9.44 3.86
C ALA A 105 25.23 -10.76 3.55
N LYS A 106 25.89 -11.90 3.78
CA LYS A 106 25.23 -13.22 3.81
C LYS A 106 25.23 -13.76 5.24
N PRO A 107 24.12 -14.29 5.75
CA PRO A 107 24.08 -14.91 7.06
C PRO A 107 24.88 -16.22 7.07
N ARG A 108 25.67 -16.43 8.13
CA ARG A 108 26.41 -17.67 8.35
C ARG A 108 25.44 -18.78 8.74
N LYS A 109 25.50 -19.93 8.05
CA LYS A 109 24.81 -21.16 8.48
C LYS A 109 25.58 -21.77 9.66
N GLY A 110 24.88 -22.00 10.77
CA GLY A 110 25.32 -22.90 11.84
C GLY A 110 25.92 -22.21 13.06
N GLY A 111 25.12 -22.11 14.11
CA GLY A 111 25.50 -21.69 15.45
C GLY A 111 24.24 -21.54 16.29
N ALA A 112 23.86 -22.60 17.02
CA ALA A 112 22.73 -22.57 17.92
C ALA A 112 23.07 -21.68 19.13
N GLU A 113 22.67 -20.42 19.06
CA GLU A 113 22.57 -19.54 20.21
C GLU A 113 21.16 -19.72 20.76
N MET A 114 21.03 -20.21 22.00
CA MET A 114 19.73 -20.24 22.69
C MET A 114 19.30 -18.81 22.96
N ALA A 115 18.69 -18.19 21.96
CA ALA A 115 17.90 -16.98 22.14
C ALA A 115 16.73 -17.35 23.04
N GLU A 116 16.73 -16.80 24.25
CA GLU A 116 15.56 -16.75 25.12
C GLU A 116 14.42 -16.18 24.27
N GLN A 117 13.45 -17.04 23.91
CA GLN A 117 12.32 -16.62 23.10
C GLN A 117 11.59 -15.53 23.88
N PRO A 118 11.47 -14.29 23.36
CA PRO A 118 10.58 -13.34 23.98
C PRO A 118 9.20 -13.99 23.96
N ALA A 119 8.61 -14.17 25.13
CA ALA A 119 7.28 -14.72 25.29
C ALA A 119 6.38 -14.10 24.22
N LYS A 120 5.69 -14.94 23.42
CA LYS A 120 4.70 -14.49 22.44
C LYS A 120 3.67 -13.64 23.19
N LYS A 121 3.88 -12.32 23.25
CA LYS A 121 2.82 -11.39 23.64
C LYS A 121 1.73 -11.63 22.61
N GLN A 122 0.61 -12.21 23.04
CA GLN A 122 -0.63 -12.16 22.29
C GLN A 122 -0.79 -10.69 21.88
N ARG A 123 -0.69 -10.40 20.57
CA ARG A 123 -1.12 -9.10 20.07
C ARG A 123 -2.62 -9.06 20.30
N THR A 124 -3.03 -8.52 21.44
CA THR A 124 -4.41 -8.11 21.63
C THR A 124 -4.61 -6.95 20.67
N HIS A 125 -5.31 -7.21 19.56
CA HIS A 125 -5.75 -6.13 18.70
C HIS A 125 -6.64 -5.19 19.52
N PRO A 126 -6.60 -3.87 19.26
CA PRO A 126 -7.59 -2.98 19.84
C PRO A 126 -8.99 -3.45 19.45
N THR A 127 -9.99 -3.12 20.26
CA THR A 127 -11.37 -3.44 19.91
C THR A 127 -11.84 -2.50 18.80
N TYR A 128 -12.40 -3.08 17.74
CA TYR A 128 -12.97 -2.35 16.62
C TYR A 128 -14.49 -2.36 16.69
N GLU A 129 -15.09 -1.18 16.60
CA GLU A 129 -16.54 -1.00 16.58
C GLU A 129 -16.93 -0.19 15.35
N LEU A 130 -17.72 -0.80 14.47
CA LEU A 130 -18.23 -0.17 13.26
C LEU A 130 -19.53 0.57 13.59
N LEU A 131 -19.53 1.87 13.30
CA LEU A 131 -20.68 2.75 13.44
C LEU A 131 -21.24 3.04 12.03
N TYR A 132 -22.28 2.31 11.63
CA TYR A 132 -22.89 2.42 10.30
C TYR A 132 -24.41 2.20 10.32
N HIS A 133 -25.08 2.48 9.21
CA HIS A 133 -26.51 2.18 9.06
C HIS A 133 -26.75 0.65 9.12
N PRO A 134 -27.79 0.20 9.87
CA PRO A 134 -28.13 -1.22 9.95
C PRO A 134 -28.89 -1.69 8.70
N GLY A 135 -28.94 -3.00 8.49
CA GLY A 135 -29.79 -3.63 7.47
C GLY A 135 -29.37 -3.44 6.01
N ILE A 136 -28.28 -2.71 5.75
CA ILE A 136 -27.69 -2.55 4.43
C ILE A 136 -26.17 -2.81 4.46
N PRO A 137 -25.58 -3.37 3.39
CA PRO A 137 -24.12 -3.42 3.25
C PRO A 137 -23.54 -2.00 3.21
N GLY A 138 -23.98 -1.22 2.22
CA GLY A 138 -23.62 0.18 2.03
C GLY A 138 -22.11 0.44 2.04
N ARG A 139 -21.72 1.63 2.48
CA ARG A 139 -20.33 2.08 2.62
C ARG A 139 -19.60 1.45 3.81
N GLY A 140 -20.33 0.83 4.76
CA GLY A 140 -19.76 0.08 5.87
C GLY A 140 -19.16 -1.26 5.44
N GLU A 141 -19.64 -1.82 4.33
CA GLU A 141 -19.25 -3.15 3.88
C GLU A 141 -17.75 -3.30 3.57
N PHE A 142 -17.12 -2.24 3.07
CA PHE A 142 -15.69 -2.22 2.82
C PHE A 142 -14.87 -2.45 4.10
N ILE A 143 -15.33 -1.90 5.23
CA ILE A 143 -14.70 -2.06 6.55
C ILE A 143 -14.95 -3.48 7.06
N ARG A 144 -16.17 -4.00 6.90
CA ARG A 144 -16.50 -5.40 7.27
C ARG A 144 -15.58 -6.36 6.55
N LEU A 145 -15.46 -6.26 5.23
CA LEU A 145 -14.59 -7.13 4.43
C LEU A 145 -13.13 -7.07 4.87
N ALA A 146 -12.60 -5.89 5.19
CA ALA A 146 -11.22 -5.76 5.69
C ALA A 146 -11.03 -6.52 7.01
N CYS A 147 -11.94 -6.36 7.98
CA CYS A 147 -11.87 -7.11 9.25
C CYS A 147 -12.02 -8.63 9.04
N GLN A 148 -12.93 -9.04 8.15
CA GLN A 148 -13.19 -10.46 7.84
C GLN A 148 -11.99 -11.13 7.16
N ALA A 149 -11.38 -10.47 6.16
CA ALA A 149 -10.17 -10.96 5.49
C ALA A 149 -9.01 -11.14 6.47
N ALA A 150 -8.87 -10.23 7.43
CA ALA A 150 -7.84 -10.31 8.46
C ALA A 150 -8.16 -11.30 9.59
N GLY A 151 -9.40 -11.82 9.66
CA GLY A 151 -9.87 -12.67 10.75
C GLY A 151 -9.87 -11.95 12.11
N VAL A 152 -10.03 -10.63 12.11
CA VAL A 152 -10.00 -9.81 13.34
C VAL A 152 -11.43 -9.50 13.80
N PRO A 153 -11.75 -9.72 15.09
CA PRO A 153 -13.07 -9.42 15.61
C PRO A 153 -13.37 -7.92 15.57
N TYR A 154 -14.63 -7.61 15.25
CA TYR A 154 -15.20 -6.27 15.36
C TYR A 154 -16.68 -6.40 15.69
N THR A 155 -17.22 -5.38 16.36
CA THR A 155 -18.65 -5.25 16.66
C THR A 155 -19.30 -4.33 15.63
N ASP A 156 -20.31 -4.81 14.92
CA ASP A 156 -21.16 -3.98 14.07
C ASP A 156 -22.30 -3.38 14.89
N ILE A 157 -22.03 -2.24 15.53
CA ILE A 157 -22.83 -1.70 16.64
C ILE A 157 -24.32 -1.64 16.29
N ALA A 158 -24.67 -1.11 15.12
CA ALA A 158 -26.07 -0.92 14.73
C ALA A 158 -26.78 -2.23 14.36
N ASN A 159 -26.06 -3.24 13.86
CA ASN A 159 -26.65 -4.54 13.51
C ASN A 159 -26.69 -5.50 14.71
N GLU A 160 -25.75 -5.39 15.65
CA GLU A 160 -25.62 -6.28 16.81
C GLU A 160 -26.45 -5.82 18.02
N ASP A 161 -26.64 -4.51 18.23
CA ASP A 161 -27.60 -3.97 19.20
C ASP A 161 -28.79 -3.30 18.49
N SER A 162 -29.86 -4.07 18.29
CA SER A 162 -31.07 -3.61 17.62
C SER A 162 -31.86 -2.55 18.39
N LYS A 163 -31.60 -2.35 19.69
CA LYS A 163 -32.32 -1.39 20.53
C LYS A 163 -31.59 -0.04 20.59
N ASN A 164 -30.28 -0.06 20.80
CA ASN A 164 -29.52 1.18 21.04
C ASN A 164 -28.42 1.44 20.00
N GLY A 165 -27.99 0.43 19.24
CA GLY A 165 -26.80 0.50 18.40
C GLY A 165 -26.90 1.55 17.29
N TYR A 166 -28.06 1.63 16.61
CA TYR A 166 -28.22 2.67 15.60
C TYR A 166 -28.27 4.08 16.22
N GLY A 167 -28.88 4.23 17.39
CA GLY A 167 -28.87 5.49 18.14
C GLY A 167 -27.46 5.93 18.51
N GLU A 168 -26.56 5.00 18.82
CA GLU A 168 -25.14 5.31 19.04
C GLU A 168 -24.42 5.76 17.76
N ALA A 169 -24.65 5.06 16.64
CA ALA A 169 -24.13 5.48 15.35
C ALA A 169 -24.61 6.89 14.95
N GLN A 170 -25.89 7.21 15.18
CA GLN A 170 -26.45 8.55 14.94
C GLN A 170 -25.81 9.60 15.86
N LYS A 171 -25.69 9.31 17.16
CA LYS A 171 -25.07 10.22 18.14
C LYS A 171 -23.63 10.56 17.78
N ILE A 172 -22.86 9.63 17.24
CA ILE A 172 -21.45 9.87 16.91
C ILE A 172 -21.29 10.47 15.52
N CYS A 173 -22.05 10.00 14.53
CA CYS A 173 -21.81 10.29 13.13
C CYS A 173 -22.75 11.34 12.51
N MET A 174 -23.78 11.78 13.24
CA MET A 174 -24.85 12.66 12.74
C MET A 174 -25.22 13.74 13.76
N ASN A 175 -24.28 14.15 14.61
CA ASN A 175 -24.47 15.24 15.56
C ASN A 175 -23.90 16.57 15.03
N ASP A 176 -24.36 17.69 15.59
CA ASP A 176 -23.89 19.04 15.25
C ASP A 176 -22.82 19.57 16.24
N GLY A 177 -22.22 18.68 17.02
CA GLY A 177 -21.20 18.99 18.02
C GLY A 177 -19.83 19.25 17.41
N LEU A 178 -18.97 19.93 18.18
CA LEU A 178 -17.58 20.19 17.80
C LEU A 178 -16.67 18.97 17.98
N GLU A 179 -17.11 17.98 18.75
CA GLU A 179 -16.37 16.76 19.06
C GLU A 179 -17.31 15.56 18.92
N SER A 180 -16.80 14.43 18.43
CA SER A 180 -17.48 13.15 18.64
C SER A 180 -17.34 12.74 20.11
N SER A 181 -18.12 11.74 20.55
CA SER A 181 -17.93 11.14 21.88
C SER A 181 -16.43 10.85 22.12
N ASP A 182 -15.96 11.09 23.35
CA ASP A 182 -14.58 10.89 23.78
C ASP A 182 -13.54 11.91 23.26
N GLY A 183 -13.96 13.12 22.86
CA GLY A 183 -13.06 14.25 22.56
C GLY A 183 -12.34 14.15 21.21
N ASN A 184 -12.87 13.32 20.29
CA ASN A 184 -12.34 13.19 18.94
C ASN A 184 -12.95 14.26 18.01
N PRO A 185 -12.33 14.57 16.85
CA PRO A 185 -12.91 15.51 15.87
C PRO A 185 -14.30 15.09 15.38
N PRO A 186 -15.13 16.02 14.88
CA PRO A 186 -16.49 15.72 14.46
C PRO A 186 -16.51 14.79 13.25
N VAL A 187 -17.54 13.93 13.19
CA VAL A 187 -17.76 12.99 12.09
C VAL A 187 -18.84 13.54 11.17
N PHE A 188 -18.54 13.64 9.88
CA PHE A 188 -19.50 14.17 8.90
C PHE A 188 -20.65 13.19 8.60
N SER A 189 -20.34 11.91 8.44
CA SER A 189 -21.32 10.88 8.13
C SER A 189 -20.77 9.48 8.39
N PRO A 190 -21.61 8.46 8.66
CA PRO A 190 -21.18 7.07 8.65
C PRO A 190 -20.59 6.64 7.29
N PRO A 191 -19.65 5.68 7.26
CA PRO A 191 -19.15 4.91 8.39
C PRO A 191 -18.12 5.67 9.22
N ALA A 192 -18.11 5.36 10.51
CA ALA A 192 -16.98 5.61 11.41
C ALA A 192 -16.52 4.30 12.05
N LEU A 193 -15.22 4.22 12.34
CA LEU A 193 -14.60 3.15 13.10
C LEU A 193 -14.15 3.72 14.44
N ARG A 194 -14.74 3.22 15.53
CA ARG A 194 -14.25 3.49 16.88
C ARG A 194 -13.26 2.40 17.27
N VAL A 195 -12.06 2.82 17.61
CA VAL A 195 -10.93 1.96 18.00
C VAL A 195 -10.65 2.19 19.47
N LYS A 196 -10.81 1.15 20.30
CA LYS A 196 -10.53 1.19 21.74
C LYS A 196 -9.24 0.43 22.03
N ASP A 197 -8.24 1.15 22.55
CA ASP A 197 -6.94 0.60 22.97
C ASP A 197 -6.67 1.02 24.42
N GLY A 198 -7.08 0.18 25.37
CA GLY A 198 -7.15 0.55 26.78
C GLY A 198 -8.13 1.71 27.01
N GLU A 199 -7.67 2.77 27.68
CA GLU A 199 -8.45 3.99 27.92
C GLU A 199 -8.51 4.92 26.70
N LYS A 200 -7.67 4.68 25.68
CA LYS A 200 -7.62 5.54 24.49
C LYS A 200 -8.71 5.13 23.51
N VAL A 201 -9.53 6.11 23.13
CA VAL A 201 -10.54 5.97 22.08
C VAL A 201 -10.18 6.84 20.89
N LEU A 202 -10.04 6.22 19.72
CA LEU A 202 -9.86 6.91 18.45
C LEU A 202 -11.10 6.69 17.57
N VAL A 203 -11.67 7.77 17.04
CA VAL A 203 -12.78 7.70 16.07
C VAL A 203 -12.27 8.13 14.70
N ILE A 204 -12.34 7.23 13.72
CA ILE A 204 -11.89 7.47 12.34
C ILE A 204 -13.12 7.42 11.43
N SER A 205 -13.36 8.47 10.66
CA SER A 205 -14.44 8.51 9.66
C SER A 205 -13.87 8.56 8.24
N GLN A 206 -14.77 8.45 7.25
CA GLN A 206 -14.49 8.27 5.82
C GLN A 206 -13.97 6.87 5.48
N THR A 207 -14.74 6.11 4.70
CA THR A 207 -14.36 4.77 4.23
C THR A 207 -12.90 4.66 3.76
N PRO A 208 -12.37 5.50 2.85
CA PRO A 208 -10.99 5.34 2.40
C PRO A 208 -9.96 5.58 3.51
N ASN A 209 -10.24 6.51 4.44
CA ASN A 209 -9.36 6.80 5.56
C ASN A 209 -9.33 5.66 6.58
N ILE A 210 -10.49 5.06 6.85
CA ILE A 210 -10.60 3.86 7.69
C ILE A 210 -9.84 2.68 7.05
N LEU A 211 -9.97 2.48 5.74
CA LEU A 211 -9.27 1.40 5.04
C LEU A 211 -7.75 1.58 5.05
N ILE A 212 -7.23 2.81 4.93
CA ILE A 212 -5.79 3.08 5.08
C ILE A 212 -5.32 2.67 6.48
N TYR A 213 -6.06 3.09 7.52
CA TYR A 213 -5.75 2.74 8.90
C TYR A 213 -5.77 1.22 9.11
N LEU A 214 -6.82 0.54 8.67
CA LEU A 214 -6.95 -0.91 8.80
C LEU A 214 -5.93 -1.65 7.94
N GLY A 215 -5.59 -1.13 6.76
CA GLY A 215 -4.54 -1.67 5.89
C GLY A 215 -3.23 -1.86 6.64
N ASP A 216 -2.74 -0.78 7.24
CA ASP A 216 -1.50 -0.80 8.03
C ASP A 216 -1.63 -1.69 9.28
N LYS A 217 -2.77 -1.66 9.98
CA LYS A 217 -2.95 -2.42 11.25
C LYS A 217 -3.19 -3.91 11.07
N LEU A 218 -3.78 -4.30 9.96
CA LEU A 218 -4.21 -5.67 9.67
C LEU A 218 -3.31 -6.38 8.65
N GLY A 219 -2.32 -5.69 8.10
CA GLY A 219 -1.43 -6.26 7.08
C GLY A 219 -2.11 -6.46 5.73
N LEU A 220 -3.09 -5.60 5.40
CA LEU A 220 -3.82 -5.59 4.13
C LEU A 220 -3.26 -4.54 3.15
N VAL A 221 -1.99 -4.20 3.30
CA VAL A 221 -1.25 -3.25 2.46
C VAL A 221 0.24 -3.61 2.50
N PRO A 222 0.98 -3.49 1.38
CA PRO A 222 2.43 -3.69 1.40
C PRO A 222 3.14 -2.54 2.13
N GLU A 223 4.37 -2.82 2.56
CA GLU A 223 5.26 -1.78 3.07
C GLU A 223 5.89 -0.96 1.91
N GLY A 224 6.41 0.22 2.22
CA GLY A 224 7.07 1.07 1.21
C GLY A 224 6.09 1.87 0.35
N ASP A 225 6.49 2.15 -0.89
CA ASP A 225 5.76 3.08 -1.76
C ASP A 225 4.56 2.41 -2.47
N GLU A 226 4.55 1.08 -2.58
CA GLU A 226 3.44 0.34 -3.22
C GLU A 226 2.09 0.56 -2.51
N LYS A 227 2.10 0.92 -1.22
CA LYS A 227 0.87 1.27 -0.49
C LYS A 227 0.10 2.42 -1.12
N TYR A 228 0.78 3.34 -1.81
CA TYR A 228 0.12 4.45 -2.50
C TYR A 228 -0.63 3.96 -3.74
N TYR A 229 -0.17 2.89 -4.40
CA TYR A 229 -0.91 2.23 -5.47
C TYR A 229 -2.15 1.50 -4.94
N VAL A 230 -2.06 0.85 -3.77
CA VAL A 230 -3.24 0.29 -3.12
C VAL A 230 -4.25 1.38 -2.77
N GLN A 231 -3.79 2.50 -2.19
CA GLN A 231 -4.63 3.63 -1.84
C GLN A 231 -5.34 4.24 -3.06
N GLN A 232 -4.62 4.52 -4.16
CA GLN A 232 -5.24 5.13 -5.34
C GLN A 232 -6.31 4.21 -5.97
N LEU A 233 -6.08 2.89 -5.96
CA LEU A 233 -7.03 1.91 -6.51
C LEU A 233 -8.30 1.86 -5.68
N ALA A 234 -8.17 1.81 -4.35
CA ALA A 234 -9.34 1.85 -3.46
C ALA A 234 -10.11 3.17 -3.63
N LEU A 235 -9.43 4.31 -3.72
CA LEU A 235 -10.07 5.62 -3.99
C LEU A 235 -10.81 5.62 -5.33
N THR A 236 -10.16 5.17 -6.40
CA THR A 236 -10.77 5.09 -7.73
C THR A 236 -12.00 4.17 -7.74
N ALA A 237 -11.94 3.05 -7.03
CA ALA A 237 -13.07 2.15 -6.92
C ALA A 237 -14.23 2.83 -6.16
N LEU A 238 -13.95 3.54 -5.06
CA LEU A 238 -14.96 4.27 -4.29
C LEU A 238 -15.59 5.43 -5.08
N ASP A 239 -14.92 5.97 -6.10
CA ASP A 239 -15.55 6.90 -7.05
C ASP A 239 -16.63 6.19 -7.88
N LEU A 240 -16.35 4.98 -8.41
CA LEU A 240 -17.37 4.18 -9.10
C LEU A 240 -18.53 3.79 -8.16
N ASN A 241 -18.25 3.50 -6.89
CA ASN A 241 -19.30 3.26 -5.89
C ASN A 241 -20.28 4.45 -5.80
N ASN A 242 -19.76 5.68 -5.84
CA ASN A 242 -20.60 6.89 -5.87
C ASN A 242 -21.36 7.01 -7.18
N GLU A 243 -20.69 6.82 -8.31
CA GLU A 243 -21.35 6.92 -9.62
C GLU A 243 -22.50 5.91 -9.78
N ILE A 244 -22.37 4.71 -9.20
CA ILE A 244 -23.43 3.71 -9.16
C ILE A 244 -24.59 4.17 -8.25
N HIS A 245 -24.31 4.64 -7.03
CA HIS A 245 -25.36 5.21 -6.17
C HIS A 245 -26.12 6.35 -6.86
N ASP A 246 -25.40 7.23 -7.55
CA ASP A 246 -25.96 8.41 -8.20
C ASP A 246 -26.82 8.05 -9.42
N THR A 247 -26.79 6.79 -9.90
CA THR A 247 -27.74 6.33 -10.93
C THR A 247 -29.19 6.41 -10.49
N HIS A 248 -29.48 6.19 -9.21
CA HIS A 248 -30.84 6.28 -8.66
C HIS A 248 -31.05 7.51 -7.77
N HIS A 249 -30.02 8.35 -7.58
CA HIS A 249 -30.11 9.65 -6.93
C HIS A 249 -29.32 10.77 -7.68
N PRO A 250 -29.55 10.98 -8.99
CA PRO A 250 -28.71 11.88 -9.80
C PRO A 250 -28.91 13.37 -9.51
N LEU A 251 -30.06 13.78 -8.93
CA LEU A 251 -30.36 15.17 -8.64
C LEU A 251 -30.11 15.54 -7.19
N ALA A 252 -30.50 14.66 -6.27
CA ALA A 252 -30.29 14.84 -4.84
C ALA A 252 -30.37 13.51 -4.10
N VAL A 253 -29.39 13.29 -3.22
CA VAL A 253 -29.33 12.12 -2.33
C VAL A 253 -30.48 12.04 -1.32
N SER A 254 -31.12 13.18 -1.02
CA SER A 254 -32.25 13.28 -0.09
C SER A 254 -33.63 13.12 -0.76
N LYS A 255 -33.70 13.14 -2.09
CA LYS A 255 -34.96 12.93 -2.83
C LYS A 255 -35.22 11.43 -3.00
N TYR A 256 -36.50 11.05 -3.02
CA TYR A 256 -36.90 9.71 -3.42
C TYR A 256 -36.48 9.42 -4.87
N TYR A 257 -36.34 8.14 -5.21
CA TYR A 257 -35.96 7.71 -6.57
C TYR A 257 -37.06 8.10 -7.56
N GLU A 258 -38.31 7.91 -7.15
CA GLU A 258 -39.52 8.14 -7.94
C GLU A 258 -39.62 9.60 -8.42
N ASP A 259 -39.13 10.55 -7.61
CA ASP A 259 -39.12 11.99 -7.92
C ASP A 259 -38.01 12.42 -8.88
N GLN A 260 -37.12 11.50 -9.28
CA GLN A 260 -35.97 11.78 -10.15
C GLN A 260 -35.70 10.66 -11.18
N LYS A 261 -36.73 9.85 -11.47
CA LYS A 261 -36.63 8.66 -12.33
C LYS A 261 -36.15 8.96 -13.75
N ASP A 262 -36.63 10.04 -14.38
CA ASP A 262 -36.22 10.39 -15.74
C ASP A 262 -34.73 10.74 -15.81
N ALA A 263 -34.24 11.52 -14.84
CA ALA A 263 -32.82 11.80 -14.70
C ALA A 263 -32.00 10.55 -14.37
N ALA A 264 -32.60 9.62 -13.60
CA ALA A 264 -31.97 8.35 -13.24
C ALA A 264 -31.76 7.45 -14.46
N LEU A 265 -32.71 7.39 -15.38
CA LEU A 265 -32.59 6.64 -16.64
C LEU A 265 -31.41 7.15 -17.48
N GLU A 266 -31.29 8.46 -17.64
CA GLU A 266 -30.18 9.08 -18.39
C GLU A 266 -28.84 8.85 -17.70
N LYS A 267 -28.77 9.05 -16.38
CA LYS A 267 -27.55 8.81 -15.61
C LYS A 267 -27.13 7.35 -15.65
N ALA A 268 -28.07 6.42 -15.49
CA ALA A 268 -27.79 4.98 -15.54
C ALA A 268 -27.28 4.57 -16.92
N LYS A 269 -27.82 5.13 -18.01
CA LYS A 269 -27.31 4.88 -19.36
C LYS A 269 -25.84 5.27 -19.49
N ASP A 270 -25.47 6.49 -19.10
CA ASP A 270 -24.06 6.92 -19.10
C ASP A 270 -23.19 6.00 -18.23
N VAL A 271 -23.66 5.65 -17.03
CA VAL A 271 -22.91 4.77 -16.12
C VAL A 271 -22.66 3.38 -16.74
N ARG A 272 -23.67 2.77 -17.37
CA ARG A 272 -23.53 1.46 -18.03
C ARG A 272 -22.67 1.52 -19.29
N GLU A 273 -22.90 2.51 -20.15
CA GLU A 273 -22.29 2.55 -21.49
C GLU A 273 -20.88 3.13 -21.47
N THR A 274 -20.58 4.06 -20.55
CA THR A 274 -19.30 4.79 -20.54
C THR A 274 -18.49 4.55 -19.27
N ARG A 275 -19.13 4.62 -18.10
CA ARG A 275 -18.40 4.65 -16.82
C ARG A 275 -17.92 3.27 -16.40
N ILE A 276 -18.82 2.29 -16.28
CA ILE A 276 -18.47 0.91 -15.92
C ILE A 276 -17.34 0.37 -16.82
N PRO A 277 -17.40 0.46 -18.16
CA PRO A 277 -16.31 -0.01 -19.02
C PRO A 277 -14.99 0.71 -18.78
N LYS A 278 -15.02 2.02 -18.51
CA LYS A 278 -13.81 2.81 -18.21
C LYS A 278 -13.12 2.34 -16.94
N PHE A 279 -13.88 2.10 -15.87
CA PHE A 279 -13.34 1.59 -14.62
C PHE A 279 -12.86 0.14 -14.75
N LEU A 280 -13.64 -0.75 -15.38
CA LEU A 280 -13.23 -2.13 -15.64
C LEU A 280 -11.94 -2.21 -16.46
N ASN A 281 -11.81 -1.39 -17.50
CA ASN A 281 -10.59 -1.28 -18.29
C ASN A 281 -9.39 -0.77 -17.46
N TYR A 282 -9.61 0.11 -16.48
CA TYR A 282 -8.55 0.54 -15.59
C TYR A 282 -8.07 -0.60 -14.68
N PHE A 283 -8.98 -1.35 -14.07
CA PHE A 283 -8.63 -2.49 -13.21
C PHE A 283 -7.99 -3.64 -14.01
N GLU A 284 -8.45 -3.92 -15.24
CA GLU A 284 -7.80 -4.86 -16.16
C GLU A 284 -6.34 -4.47 -16.43
N ARG A 285 -6.08 -3.19 -16.74
CA ARG A 285 -4.72 -2.70 -16.98
C ARG A 285 -3.86 -2.84 -15.72
N GLN A 286 -4.43 -2.58 -14.55
CA GLN A 286 -3.72 -2.77 -13.28
C GLN A 286 -3.35 -4.23 -13.06
N LEU A 287 -4.27 -5.17 -13.24
CA LEU A 287 -4.01 -6.61 -13.13
C LEU A 287 -2.94 -7.07 -14.13
N LYS A 288 -3.01 -6.60 -15.38
CA LYS A 288 -2.00 -6.91 -16.41
C LYS A 288 -0.62 -6.36 -16.06
N TRP A 289 -0.56 -5.14 -15.52
CA TRP A 289 0.69 -4.55 -15.04
C TRP A 289 1.30 -5.39 -13.91
N ASN A 290 0.49 -5.77 -12.90
CA ASN A 290 0.97 -6.60 -11.79
C ASN A 290 1.40 -8.00 -12.29
N ALA A 291 0.68 -8.58 -13.26
CA ALA A 291 1.01 -9.85 -13.89
C ALA A 291 2.32 -9.83 -14.68
N SER A 292 2.71 -8.68 -15.23
CA SER A 292 4.01 -8.53 -15.90
C SER A 292 5.21 -8.70 -14.94
N ALA A 293 4.97 -8.54 -13.63
CA ALA A 293 5.94 -8.84 -12.57
C ALA A 293 5.83 -10.29 -12.03
N GLY A 294 4.97 -11.13 -12.62
CA GLY A 294 4.76 -12.53 -12.24
C GLY A 294 3.58 -12.79 -11.30
N GLN A 295 2.73 -11.79 -11.01
CA GLN A 295 1.63 -11.87 -10.03
C GLN A 295 0.27 -11.64 -10.69
N HIS A 296 -0.63 -12.62 -10.68
CA HIS A 296 -1.89 -12.51 -11.44
C HIS A 296 -3.16 -12.39 -10.58
N LYS A 297 -3.05 -12.66 -9.27
CA LYS A 297 -4.22 -12.81 -8.39
C LYS A 297 -4.71 -11.48 -7.78
N TYR A 298 -3.79 -10.55 -7.55
CA TYR A 298 -4.06 -9.31 -6.82
C TYR A 298 -3.75 -8.09 -7.69
N LEU A 299 -4.34 -6.95 -7.34
CA LEU A 299 -4.14 -5.68 -8.04
C LEU A 299 -2.74 -5.10 -7.81
N VAL A 300 -2.14 -5.33 -6.64
CA VAL A 300 -0.80 -4.86 -6.28
C VAL A 300 -0.09 -5.92 -5.46
N GLY A 301 1.11 -6.30 -5.88
CA GLY A 301 1.95 -7.23 -5.13
C GLY A 301 1.42 -8.67 -5.15
N ASP A 302 1.92 -9.48 -4.22
CA ASP A 302 1.69 -10.93 -4.14
C ASP A 302 0.67 -11.35 -3.07
N LYS A 303 0.01 -10.39 -2.41
CA LYS A 303 -0.92 -10.63 -1.29
C LYS A 303 -2.20 -9.82 -1.45
N LEU A 304 -3.26 -10.33 -0.82
CA LEU A 304 -4.53 -9.63 -0.71
C LEU A 304 -4.35 -8.29 0.01
N THR A 305 -4.89 -7.23 -0.59
CA THR A 305 -4.92 -5.88 -0.03
C THR A 305 -6.35 -5.38 0.15
N TYR A 306 -6.51 -4.28 0.88
CA TYR A 306 -7.83 -3.62 0.98
C TYR A 306 -8.33 -3.09 -0.37
N ALA A 307 -7.46 -2.85 -1.36
CA ALA A 307 -7.89 -2.46 -2.71
C ALA A 307 -8.60 -3.62 -3.41
N ASP A 308 -8.09 -4.83 -3.28
CA ASP A 308 -8.71 -6.02 -3.88
C ASP A 308 -10.12 -6.23 -3.32
N LEU A 309 -10.27 -6.14 -1.99
CA LEU A 309 -11.56 -6.24 -1.30
C LEU A 309 -12.52 -5.12 -1.74
N THR A 310 -12.01 -3.89 -1.91
CA THR A 310 -12.81 -2.74 -2.32
C THR A 310 -13.34 -2.91 -3.73
N VAL A 311 -12.45 -3.22 -4.69
CA VAL A 311 -12.83 -3.46 -6.08
C VAL A 311 -13.83 -4.62 -6.14
N TRP A 312 -13.54 -5.73 -5.47
CA TRP A 312 -14.44 -6.89 -5.43
C TRP A 312 -15.85 -6.53 -4.95
N GLN A 313 -15.97 -5.78 -3.84
CA GLN A 313 -17.27 -5.38 -3.30
C GLN A 313 -18.07 -4.50 -4.27
N ILE A 314 -17.39 -3.64 -5.03
CA ILE A 314 -18.05 -2.82 -6.05
C ILE A 314 -18.50 -3.65 -7.23
N LEU A 315 -17.70 -4.64 -7.66
CA LEU A 315 -18.10 -5.56 -8.71
C LEU A 315 -19.31 -6.41 -8.29
N ASP A 316 -19.33 -6.92 -7.07
CA ASP A 316 -20.45 -7.70 -6.52
C ASP A 316 -21.73 -6.83 -6.43
N GLY A 317 -21.60 -5.59 -5.95
CA GLY A 317 -22.70 -4.64 -5.89
C GLY A 317 -23.21 -4.23 -7.28
N ALA A 318 -22.30 -4.00 -8.24
CA ALA A 318 -22.66 -3.69 -9.62
C ALA A 318 -23.34 -4.86 -10.32
N LYS A 319 -22.91 -6.11 -10.07
CA LYS A 319 -23.59 -7.33 -10.54
C LYS A 319 -25.01 -7.44 -9.99
N PHE A 320 -25.26 -6.96 -8.77
CA PHE A 320 -26.62 -6.88 -8.23
C PHE A 320 -27.44 -5.75 -8.88
N ALA A 321 -26.86 -4.56 -9.04
CA ALA A 321 -27.59 -3.38 -9.52
C ALA A 321 -27.87 -3.42 -11.04
N PHE A 322 -26.94 -3.97 -11.84
CA PHE A 322 -27.02 -4.04 -13.29
C PHE A 322 -26.64 -5.45 -13.81
N PRO A 323 -27.38 -6.50 -13.43
CA PRO A 323 -27.01 -7.88 -13.74
C PRO A 323 -26.83 -8.14 -15.23
N LYS A 324 -27.72 -7.61 -16.09
CA LYS A 324 -27.62 -7.80 -17.54
C LYS A 324 -26.43 -7.05 -18.13
N GLU A 325 -26.15 -5.84 -17.65
CA GLU A 325 -24.96 -5.09 -18.08
C GLU A 325 -23.68 -5.83 -17.72
N LEU A 326 -23.54 -6.28 -16.47
CA LEU A 326 -22.32 -6.97 -16.02
C LEU A 326 -22.16 -8.34 -16.67
N GLU A 327 -23.26 -9.03 -17.00
CA GLU A 327 -23.21 -10.25 -17.81
C GLU A 327 -22.66 -9.94 -19.21
N ALA A 328 -23.15 -8.90 -19.90
CA ALA A 328 -22.64 -8.50 -21.21
C ALA A 328 -21.14 -8.16 -21.16
N ARG A 329 -20.73 -7.39 -20.14
CA ARG A 329 -19.33 -6.97 -19.95
C ARG A 329 -18.39 -8.08 -19.52
N SER A 330 -18.89 -9.20 -18.97
CA SER A 330 -18.05 -10.33 -18.56
C SER A 330 -17.20 -10.90 -19.72
N LYS A 331 -17.69 -10.80 -20.96
CA LYS A 331 -16.97 -11.22 -22.17
C LYS A 331 -15.86 -10.25 -22.58
N GLU A 332 -16.03 -8.96 -22.29
CA GLU A 332 -15.06 -7.90 -22.60
C GLU A 332 -13.95 -7.79 -21.54
N PHE A 333 -14.28 -8.12 -20.29
CA PHE A 333 -13.40 -7.98 -19.12
C PHE A 333 -13.28 -9.30 -18.32
N PRO A 334 -12.83 -10.41 -18.95
CA PRO A 334 -12.83 -11.72 -18.32
C PRO A 334 -11.85 -11.83 -17.14
N GLU A 335 -10.75 -11.06 -17.10
CA GLU A 335 -9.83 -11.13 -15.98
C GLU A 335 -10.43 -10.45 -14.75
N VAL A 336 -11.03 -9.27 -14.90
CA VAL A 336 -11.63 -8.55 -13.77
C VAL A 336 -12.93 -9.22 -13.29
N LEU A 337 -13.86 -9.53 -14.20
CA LEU A 337 -15.19 -10.04 -13.85
C LEU A 337 -15.27 -11.56 -13.68
N GLY A 338 -14.23 -12.28 -14.13
CA GLY A 338 -14.08 -13.72 -13.98
C GLY A 338 -12.95 -14.06 -12.99
N THR A 339 -11.70 -14.05 -13.46
CA THR A 339 -10.53 -14.55 -12.71
C THR A 339 -10.37 -13.85 -11.35
N PHE A 340 -10.23 -12.53 -11.35
CA PHE A 340 -10.05 -11.70 -10.16
C PHE A 340 -11.27 -11.81 -9.23
N TYR A 341 -12.47 -11.60 -9.77
CA TYR A 341 -13.72 -11.65 -9.02
C TYR A 341 -13.91 -12.98 -8.27
N GLU A 342 -13.72 -14.11 -8.95
CA GLU A 342 -13.83 -15.43 -8.31
C GLU A 342 -12.68 -15.70 -7.35
N SER A 343 -11.46 -15.23 -7.63
CA SER A 343 -10.31 -15.45 -6.76
C SER A 343 -10.45 -14.79 -5.39
N VAL A 344 -10.90 -13.52 -5.33
CA VAL A 344 -11.09 -12.78 -4.08
C VAL A 344 -12.24 -13.37 -3.27
N LYS A 345 -13.30 -13.82 -3.93
CA LYS A 345 -14.44 -14.52 -3.29
C LYS A 345 -14.01 -15.80 -2.55
N GLN A 346 -12.94 -16.46 -3.01
CA GLN A 346 -12.41 -17.67 -2.38
C GLN A 346 -11.34 -17.40 -1.32
N GLU A 347 -11.01 -16.14 -1.02
CA GLU A 347 -10.07 -15.81 0.03
C GLU A 347 -10.57 -16.27 1.41
N LYS A 348 -9.61 -16.71 2.23
CA LYS A 348 -9.90 -17.10 3.62
C LYS A 348 -10.50 -15.91 4.38
N GLY A 349 -11.52 -16.16 5.18
CA GLY A 349 -12.28 -15.15 5.90
C GLY A 349 -13.39 -14.54 5.05
N ILE A 350 -13.12 -14.24 3.78
CA ILE A 350 -14.13 -13.72 2.84
C ILE A 350 -15.13 -14.80 2.49
N LYS A 351 -14.69 -15.99 2.08
CA LYS A 351 -15.58 -17.10 1.72
C LYS A 351 -16.56 -17.43 2.84
N GLU A 352 -16.06 -17.54 4.07
CA GLU A 352 -16.87 -17.83 5.26
C GLU A 352 -17.83 -16.69 5.58
N TYR A 353 -17.37 -15.44 5.50
CA TYR A 353 -18.20 -14.26 5.73
C TYR A 353 -19.37 -14.18 4.75
N LEU A 354 -19.11 -14.40 3.46
CA LEU A 354 -20.13 -14.34 2.40
C LEU A 354 -21.21 -15.43 2.55
N ALA A 355 -20.88 -16.53 3.24
CA ALA A 355 -21.83 -17.60 3.56
C ALA A 355 -22.55 -17.39 4.90
N SER A 356 -22.21 -16.34 5.65
CA SER A 356 -22.74 -16.07 6.99
C SER A 356 -23.90 -15.09 6.99
N GLU A 357 -24.73 -15.13 8.03
CA GLU A 357 -25.80 -14.14 8.27
C GLU A 357 -25.27 -12.72 8.50
N ARG A 358 -23.97 -12.54 8.78
CA ARG A 358 -23.35 -11.21 8.90
C ARG A 358 -23.23 -10.50 7.55
N ARG A 359 -23.20 -11.24 6.44
CA ARG A 359 -23.24 -10.67 5.08
C ARG A 359 -24.67 -10.27 4.75
N LEU A 360 -24.95 -8.98 4.91
CA LEU A 360 -26.26 -8.42 4.59
C LEU A 360 -26.55 -8.52 3.09
N LYS A 361 -27.82 -8.75 2.75
CA LYS A 361 -28.30 -8.72 1.36
C LYS A 361 -28.35 -7.28 0.85
N TYR A 362 -28.12 -7.09 -0.44
CA TYR A 362 -28.39 -5.81 -1.08
C TYR A 362 -29.88 -5.48 -1.01
N SER A 363 -30.18 -4.20 -0.83
CA SER A 363 -31.53 -3.66 -0.68
C SER A 363 -31.49 -2.15 -1.00
N MET A 364 -32.18 -1.29 -0.25
CA MET A 364 -32.28 0.16 -0.50
C MET A 364 -31.01 0.95 -0.08
N GLY A 365 -29.83 0.40 -0.36
CA GLY A 365 -28.53 1.01 -0.07
C GLY A 365 -27.91 1.71 -1.28
N VAL A 366 -26.59 1.57 -1.41
CA VAL A 366 -25.76 2.09 -2.51
C VAL A 366 -26.01 1.38 -3.84
N PHE A 367 -26.20 0.06 -3.78
CA PHE A 367 -26.46 -0.77 -4.95
C PHE A 367 -27.94 -1.16 -4.92
N ARG A 368 -28.73 -0.65 -5.86
CA ARG A 368 -30.16 -0.94 -5.99
C ARG A 368 -30.43 -1.53 -7.36
N TYR A 369 -31.23 -2.59 -7.40
CA TYR A 369 -31.69 -3.17 -8.65
C TYR A 369 -33.02 -2.53 -9.06
N TYR A 370 -32.98 -1.76 -10.14
CA TYR A 370 -34.15 -1.25 -10.84
C TYR A 370 -34.08 -1.76 -12.29
N PRO A 371 -35.01 -2.65 -12.72
CA PRO A 371 -34.94 -3.25 -14.06
C PRO A 371 -34.85 -2.23 -15.19
N GLU A 372 -35.49 -1.07 -15.04
CA GLU A 372 -35.47 0.03 -16.01
C GLU A 372 -34.13 0.79 -16.05
N LEU A 373 -33.33 0.71 -14.98
CA LEU A 373 -31.98 1.29 -14.94
C LEU A 373 -30.91 0.28 -15.38
N ASP A 374 -31.27 -0.96 -15.73
CA ASP A 374 -30.33 -1.93 -16.29
C ASP A 374 -30.33 -1.87 -17.83
N ARG A 375 -29.46 -2.67 -18.46
CA ARG A 375 -29.48 -2.93 -19.89
C ARG A 375 -30.86 -3.47 -20.30
N GLN A 376 -31.46 -2.85 -21.31
CA GLN A 376 -32.76 -3.24 -21.85
C GLN A 376 -32.63 -4.35 -22.88
#